data_AF-A0A974P538-F1
#
_entry.id   AF-A0A974P538-F1
#
_cell.length_a   1.000
_cell.length_b   1.000
_cell.length_c   1.000
_cell.angle_alpha   90.00
_cell.angle_beta   90.00
_cell.angle_gamma   90.00
#
_symmetry.space_group_name_H-M   'P 1'
#
loop_
_entity.id
_entity.type
_entity.pdbx_description
1 polymer ?
#
loop_
_entity_poly.entity_id
_entity_poly.type
_entity_poly.pdbx_seq_one_letter_code
_entity_poly.pdbx_strand_id
1 'polypeptide(L)'
;MSGQRATLDIAGDKPVLVAVETGHVDMALPDGTPDTYKLLAPGKVAFAVDGSAAKKQSYLKIWNGRPHAVGYLAEITAIREGKLAKRMAQVCAVPGAGTNYEMWPDPVIAVTLSKIAEIPDDKITCK
;
A
#
# COMPACT_ATOMS: atom_id res chain seq x y z
N MET A 1 -11.38 7.44 -11.65
CA MET A 1 -10.11 6.72 -11.87
C MET A 1 -10.14 5.52 -10.94
N SER A 2 -9.86 4.33 -11.44
CA SER A 2 -9.77 3.12 -10.62
C SER A 2 -8.36 2.95 -10.07
N GLY A 3 -8.24 2.53 -8.81
CA GLY A 3 -6.98 2.13 -8.22
C GLY A 3 -6.45 0.82 -8.79
N GLN A 4 -5.22 0.50 -8.40
CA GLN A 4 -4.58 -0.77 -8.73
C GLN A 4 -3.99 -1.40 -7.48
N ARG A 5 -4.14 -2.72 -7.35
CA ARG A 5 -3.50 -3.54 -6.32
C ARG A 5 -2.48 -4.47 -6.93
N ALA A 6 -1.25 -4.42 -6.43
CA ALA A 6 -0.20 -5.39 -6.70
C ALA A 6 -0.14 -6.41 -5.55
N THR A 7 -0.20 -7.70 -5.89
CA THR A 7 0.00 -8.80 -4.94
C THR A 7 1.39 -9.39 -5.14
N LEU A 8 2.13 -9.52 -4.05
CA LEU A 8 3.50 -10.01 -4.01
C LEU A 8 3.60 -11.30 -3.21
N ASP A 9 4.50 -12.17 -3.66
CA ASP A 9 5.08 -13.23 -2.86
C ASP A 9 6.43 -12.77 -2.31
N ILE A 10 6.78 -13.18 -1.09
CA ILE A 10 8.10 -12.91 -0.52
C ILE A 10 8.80 -14.26 -0.38
N ALA A 11 9.42 -14.71 -1.47
CA ALA A 11 10.19 -15.95 -1.52
C ALA A 11 11.65 -15.64 -1.19
N GLY A 12 12.07 -15.95 0.04
CA GLY A 12 13.38 -15.51 0.56
C GLY A 12 13.44 -13.99 0.70
N ASP A 13 14.54 -13.37 0.26
CA ASP A 13 14.76 -11.91 0.37
C ASP A 13 14.24 -11.10 -0.82
N LYS A 14 13.52 -11.73 -1.77
CA LYS A 14 13.10 -11.07 -3.01
C LYS A 14 11.58 -11.04 -3.15
N PRO A 15 10.95 -9.86 -3.24
CA PRO A 15 9.55 -9.76 -3.58
C PRO A 15 9.33 -10.13 -5.06
N VAL A 16 8.35 -10.98 -5.31
CA VAL A 16 7.94 -11.43 -6.66
C VAL A 16 6.52 -10.97 -6.91
N LEU A 17 6.30 -10.24 -8.01
CA LEU A 17 4.96 -9.83 -8.42
C LEU A 17 4.15 -11.04 -8.89
N VAL A 18 3.02 -11.29 -8.24
CA VAL A 18 2.12 -12.42 -8.52
C VAL A 18 0.98 -11.98 -9.42
N ALA A 19 0.36 -10.84 -9.09
CA ALA A 19 -0.80 -10.33 -9.81
C ALA A 19 -0.91 -8.81 -9.68
N VAL A 20 -1.53 -8.19 -10.68
CA VAL A 20 -2.04 -6.81 -10.61
C VAL A 20 -3.51 -6.85 -10.96
N GLU A 21 -4.33 -6.19 -10.16
CA GLU A 21 -5.77 -6.07 -10.40
C GLU A 21 -6.22 -4.61 -10.27
N THR A 22 -7.23 -4.25 -11.04
CA THR A 22 -7.89 -2.95 -11.00
C THR A 22 -9.06 -3.01 -10.02
N GLY A 23 -9.22 -1.98 -9.20
CA GLY A 23 -10.31 -1.93 -8.23
C GLY A 23 -10.26 -0.67 -7.39
N HIS A 24 -10.84 -0.73 -6.20
CA HIS A 24 -10.88 0.38 -5.26
C HIS A 24 -10.61 -0.08 -3.84
N VAL A 25 -9.90 0.78 -3.11
CA VAL A 25 -9.80 0.65 -1.65
C VAL A 25 -11.05 1.28 -1.02
N ASP A 26 -11.56 0.65 0.03
CA ASP A 26 -12.67 1.15 0.85
C ASP A 26 -12.55 2.64 1.20
N MET A 27 -11.36 3.08 1.60
CA MET A 27 -11.07 4.47 1.98
C MET A 27 -11.32 5.48 0.83
N ALA A 28 -11.17 5.07 -0.42
CA ALA A 28 -11.41 5.93 -1.58
C ALA A 28 -12.91 6.03 -1.95
N LEU A 29 -13.73 5.11 -1.44
CA LEU A 29 -15.16 4.98 -1.70
C LEU A 29 -16.01 5.68 -0.62
N PRO A 30 -17.34 5.80 -0.80
CA PRO A 30 -18.24 6.23 0.26
C PRO A 30 -18.12 5.35 1.51
N ASP A 31 -18.28 5.96 2.68
CA ASP A 31 -18.09 5.27 3.95
C ASP A 31 -19.04 4.05 4.08
N GLY A 32 -18.50 2.94 4.59
CA GLY A 32 -19.21 1.66 4.65
C GLY A 32 -19.13 0.82 3.37
N THR A 33 -18.54 1.33 2.29
CA THR A 33 -18.29 0.54 1.08
C THR A 33 -17.00 -0.27 1.24
N PRO A 34 -17.04 -1.60 1.07
CA PRO A 34 -15.84 -2.43 1.20
C PRO A 34 -14.88 -2.27 0.00
N ASP A 35 -13.66 -2.78 0.15
CA ASP A 35 -12.74 -2.96 -0.98
C ASP A 35 -13.40 -3.75 -2.11
N THR A 36 -13.08 -3.41 -3.36
CA THR A 36 -13.54 -4.20 -4.51
C THR A 36 -12.58 -5.33 -4.88
N TYR A 37 -11.46 -5.45 -4.17
CA TYR A 37 -10.42 -6.43 -4.43
C TYR A 37 -10.79 -7.79 -3.87
N LYS A 38 -10.25 -8.86 -4.47
CA LYS A 38 -10.40 -10.22 -3.92
C LYS A 38 -9.68 -10.32 -2.57
N LEU A 39 -10.20 -11.18 -1.69
CA LEU A 39 -9.52 -11.51 -0.44
C LEU A 39 -8.07 -11.92 -0.72
N LEU A 40 -7.13 -11.40 0.07
CA LEU A 40 -5.72 -11.73 -0.07
C LEU A 40 -5.47 -13.19 0.32
N ALA A 41 -4.76 -13.92 -0.53
CA ALA A 41 -4.36 -15.29 -0.22
C ALA A 41 -3.36 -15.32 0.98
N PRO A 42 -3.45 -16.32 1.87
CA PRO A 42 -2.50 -16.48 2.96
C PRO A 42 -1.04 -16.49 2.49
N GLY A 43 -0.14 -15.90 3.29
CA GLY A 43 1.28 -15.80 2.99
C GLY A 43 1.67 -14.74 1.95
N LYS A 44 0.71 -14.06 1.32
CA LYS A 44 0.98 -12.97 0.37
C LYS A 44 0.97 -11.61 1.05
N VAL A 45 1.54 -10.63 0.36
CA VAL A 45 1.45 -9.21 0.74
C VAL A 45 0.86 -8.46 -0.45
N ALA A 46 -0.01 -7.49 -0.21
CA ALA A 46 -0.56 -6.68 -1.28
C ALA A 46 -0.47 -5.19 -0.95
N PHE A 47 -0.33 -4.38 -2.01
CA PHE A 47 -0.26 -2.93 -1.95
C PHE A 47 -1.21 -2.36 -2.99
N ALA A 48 -2.11 -1.48 -2.58
CA ALA A 48 -3.03 -0.81 -3.49
C ALA A 48 -2.88 0.70 -3.40
N VAL A 49 -2.71 1.34 -4.56
CA VAL A 49 -2.76 2.80 -4.68
C VAL A 49 -4.09 3.18 -5.30
N ASP A 50 -4.78 4.12 -4.68
CA ASP A 50 -6.05 4.65 -5.15
C ASP A 50 -6.21 6.12 -4.75
N GLY A 51 -7.23 6.78 -5.27
CA GLY A 51 -7.54 8.17 -4.95
C GLY A 51 -9.03 8.46 -4.98
N SER A 52 -9.44 9.45 -4.18
CA SER A 52 -10.82 9.91 -4.12
C SER A 52 -10.90 11.38 -4.46
N ALA A 53 -11.55 11.71 -5.57
CA ALA A 53 -11.81 13.10 -5.95
C ALA A 53 -12.76 13.78 -4.94
N ALA A 54 -13.74 13.05 -4.42
CA ALA A 54 -14.68 13.56 -3.42
C ALA A 54 -13.97 13.91 -2.11
N LYS A 55 -13.09 13.02 -1.63
CA LYS A 55 -12.32 13.22 -0.38
C LYS A 55 -11.05 14.06 -0.57
N LYS A 56 -10.65 14.34 -1.81
CA LYS A 56 -9.41 15.05 -2.20
C LYS A 56 -8.16 14.44 -1.56
N GLN A 57 -8.07 13.11 -1.61
CA GLN A 57 -7.00 12.35 -0.97
C GLN A 57 -6.55 11.18 -1.84
N SER A 58 -5.28 10.84 -1.74
CA SER A 58 -4.67 9.63 -2.25
C SER A 58 -4.37 8.66 -1.11
N TYR A 59 -4.49 7.37 -1.40
CA TYR A 59 -4.39 6.30 -0.43
C TYR A 59 -3.39 5.25 -0.91
N LEU A 60 -2.58 4.74 0.02
CA LEU A 60 -1.90 3.46 -0.12
C LEU A 60 -2.45 2.53 0.95
N LYS A 61 -3.05 1.41 0.54
CA LYS A 61 -3.49 0.35 1.45
C LYS A 61 -2.57 -0.84 1.32
N ILE A 62 -2.20 -1.42 2.46
CA ILE A 62 -1.29 -2.55 2.55
C ILE A 62 -1.98 -3.66 3.31
N TRP A 63 -1.89 -4.87 2.77
CA TRP A 63 -2.37 -6.09 3.42
C TRP A 63 -1.20 -7.04 3.61
N ASN A 64 -1.04 -7.55 4.82
CA ASN A 64 -0.03 -8.54 5.14
C ASN A 64 -0.69 -9.86 5.53
N GLY A 65 -0.77 -10.81 4.60
CA GLY A 65 -1.28 -12.15 4.84
C GLY A 65 -0.26 -13.11 5.49
N ARG A 66 0.93 -12.62 5.86
CA ARG A 66 2.00 -13.40 6.49
C ARG A 66 1.85 -13.42 8.03
N PRO A 67 2.45 -14.40 8.73
CA PRO A 67 2.37 -14.47 10.19
C PRO A 67 3.18 -13.38 10.93
N HIS A 68 4.22 -12.83 10.30
CA HIS A 68 5.09 -11.81 10.90
C HIS A 68 4.95 -10.47 10.21
N ALA A 69 5.41 -9.41 10.89
CA ALA A 69 5.39 -8.07 10.35
C ALA A 69 6.20 -7.94 9.03
N VAL A 70 5.74 -7.07 8.13
CA VAL A 70 6.43 -6.74 6.89
C VAL A 70 6.79 -5.26 6.88
N GLY A 71 8.08 -4.97 6.68
CA GLY A 71 8.60 -3.64 6.43
C GLY A 71 8.76 -3.36 4.94
N TYR A 72 8.68 -2.08 4.56
CA TYR A 72 8.99 -1.59 3.21
C TYR A 72 9.44 -0.13 3.27
N LEU A 73 10.02 0.34 2.17
CA LEU A 73 10.22 1.77 1.89
C LEU A 73 9.32 2.17 0.72
N ALA A 74 8.74 3.37 0.80
CA ALA A 74 7.94 3.94 -0.26
C ALA A 74 8.49 5.30 -0.71
N GLU A 75 8.67 5.48 -2.02
CA GLU A 75 8.85 6.79 -2.66
C GLU A 75 7.55 7.16 -3.37
N ILE A 76 6.98 8.30 -3.01
CA ILE A 76 5.75 8.83 -3.59
C ILE A 76 6.12 9.77 -4.73
N THR A 77 5.49 9.58 -5.89
CA THR A 77 5.47 10.58 -6.97
C THR A 77 4.07 11.21 -7.05
N ALA A 78 3.98 12.51 -6.87
CA ALA A 78 2.73 13.26 -6.83
C ALA A 78 2.79 14.55 -7.65
N ILE A 79 1.63 15.13 -7.97
CA ILE A 79 1.56 16.46 -8.59
C ILE A 79 1.47 17.52 -7.50
N ARG A 80 2.42 18.45 -7.49
CA ARG A 80 2.42 19.65 -6.63
C ARG A 80 2.68 20.88 -7.49
N GLU A 81 1.82 21.88 -7.37
CA GLU A 81 1.93 23.13 -8.14
C GLU A 81 2.08 22.91 -9.66
N GLY A 82 1.38 21.90 -10.18
CA GLY A 82 1.44 21.53 -11.60
C GLY A 82 2.71 20.79 -12.04
N LYS A 83 3.59 20.39 -11.11
CA LYS A 83 4.85 19.66 -11.39
C LYS A 83 4.88 18.32 -10.68
N LEU A 84 5.63 17.38 -11.23
CA LEU A 84 5.93 16.12 -10.54
C LEU A 84 6.93 16.37 -9.42
N ALA A 85 6.57 15.93 -8.22
CA ALA A 85 7.40 15.98 -7.02
C ALA A 85 7.54 14.57 -6.45
N LYS A 86 8.75 14.24 -5.99
CA LYS A 86 9.09 12.97 -5.35
C LYS A 86 9.43 13.18 -3.89
N ARG A 87 9.02 12.26 -3.02
CA ARG A 87 9.45 12.23 -1.62
C ARG A 87 9.37 10.83 -1.04
N MET A 88 10.23 10.55 -0.06
CA MET A 88 10.08 9.34 0.76
C MET A 88 8.84 9.49 1.66
N ALA A 89 8.06 8.41 1.74
CA ALA A 89 6.99 8.28 2.73
C ALA A 89 7.57 7.78 4.05
N GLN A 90 6.98 8.23 5.14
CA GLN A 90 7.18 7.63 6.44
C GLN A 90 6.31 6.38 6.51
N VAL A 91 6.95 5.22 6.41
CA VAL A 91 6.28 3.93 6.34
C VAL A 91 6.37 3.23 7.70
N CYS A 92 5.23 2.75 8.18
CA CYS A 92 5.17 1.85 9.33
C CYS A 92 5.18 0.39 8.86
N ALA A 93 5.81 -0.48 9.65
CA ALA A 93 5.69 -1.91 9.42
C ALA A 93 4.24 -2.37 9.57
N VAL A 94 3.82 -3.31 8.72
CA VAL A 94 2.47 -3.87 8.75
C VAL A 94 2.49 -5.16 9.55
N PRO A 95 1.76 -5.25 10.68
CA PRO A 95 1.73 -6.46 11.50
C PRO A 95 1.32 -7.71 10.71
N GLY A 96 1.71 -8.89 11.18
CA GLY A 96 1.25 -10.16 10.65
C GLY A 96 -0.28 -10.27 10.66
N ALA A 97 -0.86 -10.83 9.60
CA ALA A 97 -2.31 -10.89 9.35
C ALA A 97 -3.03 -9.53 9.38
N GLY A 98 -2.27 -8.42 9.30
CA GLY A 98 -2.77 -7.06 9.49
C GLY A 98 -2.98 -6.30 8.19
N THR A 99 -3.56 -5.12 8.34
CA THR A 99 -3.63 -4.11 7.28
C THR A 99 -3.12 -2.77 7.80
N ASN A 100 -2.60 -1.94 6.91
CA ASN A 100 -2.23 -0.57 7.21
C ASN A 100 -2.62 0.36 6.05
N TYR A 101 -2.70 1.65 6.35
CA TYR A 101 -3.07 2.67 5.38
C TYR A 101 -2.16 3.88 5.52
N GLU A 102 -1.79 4.44 4.39
CA GLU A 102 -1.19 5.77 4.29
C GLU A 102 -2.13 6.67 3.50
N MET A 103 -2.25 7.92 3.95
CA MET A 103 -3.14 8.93 3.37
C MET A 103 -2.35 10.18 3.06
N TRP A 104 -2.56 10.74 1.87
CA TRP A 104 -1.89 11.96 1.45
C TRP A 104 -2.87 12.94 0.81
N PRO A 105 -2.71 14.25 1.08
CA PRO A 105 -3.51 15.29 0.43
C PRO A 105 -3.05 15.56 -1.01
N ASP A 106 -1.84 15.13 -1.37
CA ASP A 106 -1.32 15.30 -2.73
C ASP A 106 -1.95 14.26 -3.68
N PRO A 107 -2.23 14.63 -4.94
CA PRO A 107 -2.61 13.68 -5.98
C PRO A 107 -1.41 12.80 -6.36
N VAL A 108 -1.37 11.60 -5.78
CA VAL A 108 -0.34 10.60 -6.05
C VAL A 108 -0.62 9.91 -7.38
N ILE A 109 0.40 9.87 -8.24
CA ILE A 109 0.33 9.19 -9.54
C ILE A 109 1.09 7.87 -9.55
N ALA A 110 2.06 7.69 -8.65
CA ALA A 110 2.80 6.45 -8.49
C ALA A 110 3.40 6.36 -7.08
N VAL A 111 3.49 5.13 -6.56
CA VAL A 111 4.26 4.79 -5.38
C VAL A 111 5.26 3.71 -5.75
N THR A 112 6.54 3.97 -5.56
CA THR A 112 7.60 2.98 -5.76
C THR A 112 7.94 2.33 -4.42
N LEU A 113 7.83 1.01 -4.35
CA LEU A 113 8.11 0.22 -3.16
C LEU A 113 9.48 -0.44 -3.27
N SER A 114 10.25 -0.46 -2.17
CA SER A 114 11.55 -1.12 -2.09
C SER A 114 11.80 -1.69 -0.70
N LYS A 115 12.85 -2.50 -0.55
CA LYS A 115 13.23 -3.15 0.72
C LYS A 115 12.07 -3.88 1.42
N ILE A 116 11.20 -4.51 0.63
CA ILE A 116 10.05 -5.26 1.14
C ILE A 116 10.59 -6.55 1.76
N ALA A 117 10.47 -6.68 3.08
CA ALA A 117 11.02 -7.81 3.83
C ALA A 117 10.19 -8.10 5.08
N GLU A 118 10.23 -9.35 5.54
CA GLU A 118 9.77 -9.68 6.88
C GLU A 118 10.67 -9.00 7.91
N ILE A 119 10.09 -8.45 8.96
CA ILE A 119 10.83 -7.88 10.08
C ILE A 119 10.37 -8.49 11.40
N PRO A 120 11.25 -8.57 12.42
CA PRO A 120 10.87 -8.99 13.76
C PRO A 120 9.73 -8.13 14.33
N ASP A 121 8.77 -8.75 15.01
CA ASP A 121 7.59 -8.06 15.55
C ASP A 121 7.95 -7.05 16.66
N ASP A 122 9.06 -7.27 17.37
CA ASP A 122 9.63 -6.34 18.35
C ASP A 122 10.28 -5.09 17.72
N LYS A 123 10.40 -5.07 16.38
CA LYS A 123 10.96 -3.96 15.59
C LYS A 123 9.90 -3.23 14.77
N ILE A 124 8.61 -3.40 15.07
CA ILE A 124 7.55 -2.57 14.48
C ILE A 124 7.77 -1.11 14.92
N THR A 125 8.44 -0.33 14.07
CA THR A 125 8.68 1.09 14.32
C THR A 125 7.63 1.91 13.59
N CYS A 126 6.65 2.41 14.34
CA CYS A 126 5.89 3.61 13.97
C CYS A 126 6.58 4.79 14.67
N LYS A 127 7.24 5.66 13.93
CA LYS A 127 7.63 6.98 14.44
C LYS A 127 7.21 7.98 13.40
#